data_AF-A0AAU3BTN0-F1
#
_entry.id   AF-A0AAU3BTN0-F1
#
_cell.length_a   1.000
_cell.length_b   1.000
_cell.length_c   1.000
_cell.angle_alpha   90.00
_cell.angle_beta   90.00
_cell.angle_gamma   90.00
#
_symmetry.space_group_name_H-M   'P 1'
#
loop_
_entity.id
_entity.type
_entity.pdbx_description
1 polymer ?
#
loop_
_entity_poly.entity_id
_entity_poly.type
_entity_poly.pdbx_seq_one_letter_code
_entity_poly.pdbx_strand_id
1 'polypeptide(L)'
;MDTEGGRKLVRVVQTCSACPSQWDAWTADGQYLYLRYRHGEGCVEWHPGPDPDADTPDSWNEGLSGLLIEWDDGTGSGVISLEDFLTAAGLALAPGASVS
;
A
#
# COMPACT_ATOMS: atom_id res chain seq x y z
N MET A 1 16.11 -10.85 -12.65
CA MET A 1 15.82 -10.21 -11.36
C MET A 1 14.33 -10.26 -11.21
N ASP A 2 13.87 -11.35 -10.60
CA ASP A 2 12.49 -11.78 -10.55
C ASP A 2 11.68 -10.78 -9.72
N THR A 3 10.94 -9.89 -10.40
CA THR A 3 10.08 -8.87 -9.80
C THR A 3 8.84 -9.46 -9.10
N GLU A 4 8.85 -10.76 -8.80
CA GLU A 4 7.72 -11.46 -8.17
C GLU A 4 7.71 -11.29 -6.65
N GLY A 5 8.88 -11.06 -6.02
CA GLY A 5 8.98 -10.84 -4.57
C GLY A 5 8.38 -9.49 -4.11
N GLY A 6 8.55 -8.43 -4.92
CA GLY A 6 8.08 -7.08 -4.59
C GLY A 6 6.56 -6.88 -4.67
N ARG A 7 5.82 -7.87 -5.16
CA ARG A 7 4.34 -7.81 -5.28
C ARG A 7 3.63 -8.66 -4.22
N LYS A 8 4.37 -9.36 -3.36
CA LYS A 8 3.84 -10.22 -2.31
C LYS A 8 3.90 -9.51 -0.96
N LEU A 9 2.74 -9.23 -0.37
CA LEU A 9 2.60 -8.55 0.91
C LEU A 9 2.57 -9.58 2.04
N VAL A 10 3.44 -9.42 3.04
CA VAL A 10 3.49 -10.30 4.23
C VAL A 10 2.67 -9.74 5.38
N ARG A 11 2.39 -8.43 5.36
CA ARG A 11 1.57 -7.75 6.35
C ARG A 11 0.78 -6.64 5.68
N VAL A 12 -0.48 -6.52 6.05
CA VAL A 12 -1.36 -5.40 5.69
C VAL A 12 -2.13 -4.98 6.93
N VAL A 13 -2.16 -3.69 7.20
CA VAL A 13 -2.89 -3.09 8.32
C VAL A 13 -3.81 -2.02 7.77
N GLN A 14 -5.12 -2.18 7.99
CA GLN A 14 -6.08 -1.15 7.60
C GLN A 14 -6.04 0.01 8.60
N THR A 15 -5.59 1.17 8.14
CA THR A 15 -5.51 2.39 8.96
C THR A 15 -6.78 3.21 8.91
N CYS A 16 -7.50 3.17 7.78
CA CYS A 16 -8.81 3.79 7.63
C CYS A 16 -9.70 2.91 6.75
N SER A 17 -10.88 2.54 7.26
CA SER A 17 -11.89 1.77 6.51
C SER A 17 -12.97 2.63 5.85
N ALA A 18 -12.92 3.95 6.08
CA ALA A 18 -13.91 4.89 5.57
C ALA A 18 -13.47 5.48 4.21
N CYS A 19 -13.78 6.75 3.96
CA CYS A 19 -13.40 7.47 2.74
C CYS A 19 -12.37 8.56 3.10
N PRO A 20 -11.08 8.42 2.72
CA PRO A 20 -10.49 7.36 1.89
C PRO A 20 -10.27 6.06 2.64
N SER A 21 -10.32 4.94 1.90
CA SER A 21 -9.85 3.65 2.42
C SER A 21 -8.33 3.61 2.32
N GLN A 22 -7.67 3.21 3.40
CA GLN A 22 -6.22 3.29 3.55
C GLN A 22 -5.66 2.05 4.23
N TRP A 23 -4.51 1.60 3.75
CA TRP A 23 -3.76 0.50 4.33
C TRP A 23 -2.26 0.76 4.30
N ASP A 24 -1.61 0.31 5.36
CA ASP A 24 -0.17 0.14 5.43
C ASP A 24 0.17 -1.29 5.07
N ALA A 25 1.09 -1.51 4.14
CA ALA A 25 1.51 -2.84 3.75
C ALA A 25 3.04 -2.99 3.75
N TRP A 26 3.49 -4.22 3.99
CA TRP A 26 4.90 -4.58 3.97
C TRP A 26 5.11 -5.75 3.04
N THR A 27 6.09 -5.63 2.15
CA THR A 27 6.54 -6.73 1.29
C THR A 27 7.48 -7.67 2.06
N ALA A 28 7.75 -8.85 1.51
CA ALA A 28 8.70 -9.80 2.09
C ALA A 28 10.14 -9.27 2.19
N ASP A 29 10.51 -8.27 1.37
CA ASP A 29 11.84 -7.65 1.37
C ASP A 29 11.97 -6.53 2.41
N GLY A 30 10.89 -6.24 3.17
CA GLY A 30 10.86 -5.14 4.13
C GLY A 30 10.45 -3.80 3.54
N GLN A 31 10.21 -3.71 2.23
CA GLN A 31 9.66 -2.50 1.60
C GLN A 31 8.26 -2.21 2.14
N TYR A 32 8.07 -1.00 2.67
CA TYR A 32 6.77 -0.49 3.07
C TYR A 32 6.05 0.16 1.89
N LEU A 33 4.75 -0.10 1.80
CA LEU A 33 3.84 0.43 0.81
C LEU A 33 2.67 1.10 1.51
N TYR A 34 2.32 2.30 1.05
CA TYR A 34 1.13 3.01 1.43
C TYR A 34 0.07 2.84 0.34
N LEU A 35 -1.09 2.30 0.73
CA LEU A 35 -2.19 1.98 -0.17
C LEU A 35 -3.34 2.93 0.15
N ARG A 36 -3.84 3.62 -0.87
CA ARG A 36 -4.94 4.58 -0.70
C ARG A 36 -5.94 4.43 -1.83
N TYR A 37 -7.22 4.43 -1.46
CA TYR A 37 -8.32 4.48 -2.42
C TYR A 37 -9.30 5.62 -2.10
N ARG A 38 -9.64 6.42 -3.10
CA ARG A 38 -10.56 7.56 -2.98
C ARG A 38 -11.15 7.92 -4.34
N HIS A 39 -12.46 8.17 -4.38
CA HIS A 39 -13.16 8.66 -5.58
C HIS A 39 -12.97 7.81 -6.83
N GLY A 40 -12.87 6.48 -6.69
CA GLY A 40 -12.57 5.57 -7.80
C GLY A 40 -11.07 5.42 -8.08
N GLU A 41 -10.24 6.25 -7.46
CA GLU A 41 -8.80 6.31 -7.70
C GLU A 41 -8.07 5.47 -6.65
N GLY A 42 -7.27 4.51 -7.10
CA GLY A 42 -6.38 3.72 -6.27
C GLY A 42 -4.92 4.11 -6.52
N CYS A 43 -4.16 4.29 -5.44
CA CYS A 43 -2.74 4.63 -5.48
C CYS A 43 -1.96 3.69 -4.56
N VAL A 44 -0.81 3.21 -5.04
CA VAL A 44 0.19 2.51 -4.22
C VAL A 44 1.49 3.27 -4.30
N GLU A 45 1.97 3.69 -3.15
CA GLU A 45 3.22 4.43 -2.99
C GLU A 45 4.19 3.56 -2.18
N TRP A 46 5.47 3.57 -2.53
CA TRP A 46 6.53 2.96 -1.73
C TRP A 46 7.21 4.05 -0.89
N HIS A 47 7.49 3.75 0.38
CA HIS A 47 8.26 4.64 1.26
C HIS A 47 9.40 3.87 1.94
N PRO A 48 10.53 4.53 2.27
CA PRO A 48 11.66 3.90 2.94
C PRO A 48 11.32 3.30 4.31
N GLY A 49 10.20 3.72 4.92
CA GLY A 49 9.56 3.02 6.03
C GLY A 49 8.77 3.96 6.95
N PRO A 50 7.79 3.45 7.71
CA PRO A 50 7.18 4.14 8.83
C PRO A 50 7.96 3.75 10.10
N ASP A 51 9.27 3.94 10.12
CA ASP A 51 10.09 3.42 11.22
C ASP A 51 9.72 4.18 12.52
N PRO A 52 9.16 3.51 13.55
CA PRO A 52 8.76 4.16 14.79
C PRO A 52 9.97 4.49 15.69
N ASP A 53 11.14 3.92 15.40
CA ASP A 53 12.42 4.22 16.05
C ASP A 53 13.19 5.31 15.28
N ALA A 54 12.85 5.56 14.02
CA ALA A 54 13.22 6.78 13.31
C ALA A 54 12.21 7.89 13.60
N ASP A 55 12.14 8.32 14.87
CA ASP A 55 11.55 9.61 15.27
C ASP A 55 12.40 10.75 14.68
N THR A 56 12.35 10.88 13.35
CA THR A 56 12.89 12.01 12.62
C THR A 56 11.77 12.52 11.72
N PRO A 57 11.28 13.76 11.95
CA PRO A 57 10.26 14.37 11.10
C PRO A 57 10.69 14.54 9.62
N ASP A 58 11.95 14.23 9.29
CA ASP A 58 12.53 14.20 7.93
C ASP A 58 12.22 12.91 7.13
N SER A 59 11.84 11.81 7.78
CA SER A 59 11.72 10.50 7.10
C SER A 59 10.56 10.42 6.07
N TRP A 60 9.59 11.34 6.17
CA TRP A 60 8.49 11.46 5.21
C TRP A 60 8.88 12.19 3.92
N ASN A 61 10.04 12.88 3.84
CA ASN A 61 10.20 13.94 2.85
C ASN A 61 11.62 14.20 2.31
N GLU A 62 12.47 13.18 2.17
CA GLU A 62 13.73 13.30 1.40
C GLU A 62 13.62 12.75 -0.05
N GLY A 63 12.43 12.81 -0.68
CA GLY A 63 12.27 12.39 -2.09
C GLY A 63 12.55 10.91 -2.35
N LEU A 64 12.56 10.09 -1.30
CA LEU A 64 12.73 8.64 -1.34
C LEU A 64 11.38 7.91 -1.36
N SER A 65 10.25 8.61 -1.45
CA SER A 65 8.96 8.01 -1.73
C SER A 65 8.68 8.06 -3.23
N GLY A 66 7.96 7.07 -3.74
CA GLY A 66 7.58 7.05 -5.14
C GLY A 66 6.28 6.32 -5.40
N LEU A 67 5.62 6.70 -6.49
CA LEU A 67 4.41 6.05 -6.95
C LEU A 67 4.77 4.74 -7.67
N LEU A 68 4.24 3.61 -7.19
CA LEU A 68 4.32 2.34 -7.90
C LEU A 68 3.25 2.26 -8.98
N ILE A 69 2.02 2.57 -8.61
CA ILE A 69 0.87 2.48 -9.49
C ILE A 69 -0.22 3.45 -9.04
N GLU A 70 -0.88 4.05 -10.02
CA GLU A 70 -2.11 4.81 -9.87
C GLU A 70 -3.09 4.33 -10.94
N TRP A 71 -4.36 4.21 -10.58
CA TRP A 71 -5.43 3.86 -11.50
C TRP A 71 -6.73 4.53 -11.10
N ASP A 72 -7.64 4.65 -12.06
CA ASP A 72 -9.03 5.05 -11.87
C ASP A 72 -9.93 3.89 -12.33
N ASP A 73 -10.86 3.47 -11.49
CA ASP A 73 -11.82 2.40 -11.82
C ASP A 73 -13.13 2.94 -12.45
N GLY A 74 -13.26 4.25 -12.59
CA GLY A 74 -14.41 4.93 -13.16
C GLY A 74 -15.68 4.89 -12.30
N THR A 75 -15.63 4.34 -11.08
CA THR A 75 -16.81 4.21 -10.21
C THR A 75 -17.10 5.46 -9.40
N GLY A 76 -16.07 6.29 -9.12
CA GLY A 76 -16.18 7.40 -8.20
C GLY A 76 -16.36 6.97 -6.73
N SER A 77 -16.15 5.69 -6.38
CA SER A 77 -16.39 5.17 -5.04
C SER A 77 -15.35 5.68 -4.03
N GLY A 78 -15.78 5.91 -2.79
CA GLY A 78 -14.87 6.23 -1.69
C GLY A 78 -14.35 5.01 -0.92
N VAL A 79 -14.92 3.83 -1.19
CA VAL A 79 -14.63 2.57 -0.48
C VAL A 79 -14.36 1.45 -1.47
N ILE A 80 -13.41 0.59 -1.12
CA ILE A 80 -13.07 -0.63 -1.85
C ILE A 80 -12.61 -1.68 -0.83
N SER A 81 -12.89 -2.95 -1.12
CA SER A 81 -12.36 -4.07 -0.33
C SER A 81 -10.85 -4.20 -0.54
N LEU A 82 -10.12 -4.68 0.46
CA LEU A 82 -8.69 -4.93 0.31
C LEU A 82 -8.39 -5.90 -0.85
N GLU A 83 -9.17 -6.97 -1.00
CA GLU A 83 -8.98 -7.96 -2.07
C GLU A 83 -9.12 -7.37 -3.47
N ASP A 84 -10.14 -6.53 -3.68
CA ASP A 84 -10.36 -5.83 -4.95
C ASP A 84 -9.25 -4.82 -5.22
N PHE A 85 -8.81 -4.09 -4.19
CA PHE A 85 -7.70 -3.15 -4.30
C PHE A 85 -6.40 -3.85 -4.70
N LEU A 86 -6.04 -4.95 -4.03
CA LEU A 86 -4.82 -5.71 -4.34
C LEU A 86 -4.87 -6.27 -5.76
N THR A 87 -6.03 -6.77 -6.19
CA THR A 87 -6.24 -7.27 -7.55
C THR A 87 -6.04 -6.16 -8.59
N ALA A 88 -6.62 -4.98 -8.36
CA ALA A 88 -6.45 -3.82 -9.25
C ALA A 88 -4.99 -3.31 -9.29
N ALA A 89 -4.30 -3.34 -8.15
CA ALA A 89 -2.88 -2.97 -8.03
C ALA A 89 -1.91 -4.02 -8.61
N GLY A 90 -2.38 -5.23 -8.94
CA GLY A 90 -1.51 -6.36 -9.29
C GLY A 90 -0.65 -6.85 -8.13
N LEU A 91 -1.10 -6.66 -6.89
CA LEU A 91 -0.49 -7.11 -5.65
C LEU A 91 -1.18 -8.39 -5.16
N ALA A 92 -0.45 -9.19 -4.38
CA ALA A 92 -0.99 -10.40 -3.78
C ALA A 92 -0.52 -10.56 -2.33
N LEU A 93 -1.33 -11.22 -1.50
CA LEU A 93 -0.90 -11.62 -0.16
C LEU A 93 0.03 -12.82 -0.26
N ALA A 94 1.12 -12.80 0.50
CA ALA A 94 1.97 -13.96 0.70
C ALA A 94 1.22 -15.05 1.49
N PRO A 95 1.57 -16.34 1.33
CA PRO A 95 1.01 -17.39 2.18
C PRO A 95 1.32 -17.10 3.65
N GLY A 96 0.28 -17.03 4.50
CA GLY A 96 0.43 -16.68 5.92
C GLY A 96 0.57 -15.18 6.20
N ALA A 97 0.28 -14.32 5.22
CA ALA A 97 0.27 -12.87 5.43
C ALA A 97 -0.71 -12.48 6.55
N SER A 98 -0.28 -11.54 7.39
CA SER A 98 -1.11 -10.99 8.45
C SER A 98 -1.93 -9.81 7.93
N VAL A 99 -3.26 -9.89 8.01
CA VAL A 99 -4.18 -8.81 7.67
C VAL A 99 -4.94 -8.42 8.93
N SER A 100 -4.92 -7.14 9.30
CA SER A 100 -5.59 -6.61 10.50
C SER A 100 -6.26 -5.26 10.26
#